data_AF-A0AAP2BTG4-F1
#
_entry.id   AF-A0AAP2BTG4-F1
#
_cell.length_a   1.000
_cell.length_b   1.000
_cell.length_c   1.000
_cell.angle_alpha   90.00
_cell.angle_beta   90.00
_cell.angle_gamma   90.00
#
_symmetry.space_group_name_H-M   'P 1'
#
loop_
_entity.id
_entity.type
_entity.pdbx_description
1 polymer ?
#
loop_
_entity_poly.entity_id
_entity_poly.type
_entity_poly.pdbx_seq_one_letter_code
_entity_poly.pdbx_strand_id
1 'polypeptide(L)'
;GFMLMLGQSFDKTTYPRLAVAYPSGVLPDMRGQTIKFLPTSGRALLSYEADGVKTHAHTGSVASTDLGTVAASDFDHGTKPTSSDNEHDHDGGLLAPGDVWDPDYVVGSDNDSHRTRNKTSKAAAHSHTVDIGIHGHTVYIGPHAHAVTINSTGNTENTVKNIAFNAIVRLA
;
A
#
# COMPACT_ATOMS: atom_id res chain seq x y z
N GLY A 1 49.94 -13.22 -50.16
CA GLY A 1 49.90 -13.18 -48.68
C GLY A 1 48.49 -12.91 -48.19
N PHE A 2 48.32 -12.84 -46.88
CA PHE A 2 47.06 -12.50 -46.21
C PHE A 2 47.20 -11.17 -45.47
N MET A 3 46.07 -10.52 -45.21
CA MET A 3 46.01 -9.29 -44.40
C MET A 3 44.83 -9.38 -43.43
N LEU A 4 44.97 -8.79 -42.23
CA LEU A 4 43.88 -8.65 -41.27
C LEU A 4 42.76 -7.76 -41.84
N MET A 5 41.51 -8.00 -41.46
CA MET A 5 40.37 -7.21 -41.90
C MET A 5 39.99 -6.18 -40.83
N LEU A 6 40.53 -4.95 -40.96
CA LEU A 6 40.50 -3.91 -39.92
C LEU A 6 39.84 -2.60 -40.39
N GLY A 7 39.11 -2.60 -41.50
CA GLY A 7 38.50 -1.37 -42.04
C GLY A 7 39.40 -0.56 -42.99
N GLN A 8 40.56 -1.07 -43.36
CA GLN A 8 41.56 -0.33 -44.13
C GLN A 8 41.26 -0.31 -45.64
N SER A 9 41.71 0.75 -46.32
CA SER A 9 41.71 0.85 -47.78
C SER A 9 42.80 -0.01 -48.43
N PHE A 10 42.61 -0.38 -49.69
CA PHE A 10 43.60 -1.05 -50.53
C PHE A 10 43.60 -0.51 -51.97
N ASP A 11 44.71 -0.70 -52.68
CA ASP A 11 44.83 -0.34 -54.08
C ASP A 11 44.15 -1.38 -54.98
N LYS A 12 43.09 -0.95 -55.67
CA LYS A 12 42.30 -1.78 -56.57
C LYS A 12 43.07 -2.22 -57.83
N THR A 13 44.06 -1.45 -58.27
CA THR A 13 44.88 -1.77 -59.43
C THR A 13 45.89 -2.87 -59.10
N THR A 14 46.50 -2.78 -57.92
CA THR A 14 47.43 -3.79 -57.40
C THR A 14 46.72 -5.11 -57.06
N TYR A 15 45.49 -5.04 -56.52
CA TYR A 15 44.70 -6.21 -56.11
C TYR A 15 43.36 -6.32 -56.87
N PRO A 16 43.38 -6.62 -58.19
CA PRO A 16 42.18 -6.60 -59.01
C PRO A 16 41.15 -7.66 -58.60
N ARG A 17 41.59 -8.84 -58.14
CA ARG A 17 40.69 -9.87 -57.61
C ARG A 17 40.02 -9.48 -56.31
N LEU A 18 40.75 -8.78 -55.43
CA LEU A 18 40.18 -8.25 -54.18
C LEU A 18 39.19 -7.13 -54.47
N ALA A 19 39.44 -6.30 -55.50
CA ALA A 19 38.53 -5.26 -55.96
C ALA A 19 37.21 -5.81 -56.52
N VAL A 20 37.18 -7.04 -57.05
CA VAL A 20 35.91 -7.71 -57.41
C VAL A 20 35.08 -8.03 -56.17
N ALA A 21 35.72 -8.50 -55.09
CA ALA A 21 35.02 -8.81 -53.83
C ALA A 21 34.62 -7.56 -53.04
N TYR A 22 35.47 -6.52 -53.07
CA TYR A 22 35.27 -5.27 -52.33
C TYR A 22 35.44 -4.06 -53.27
N PRO A 23 34.42 -3.71 -54.08
CA PRO A 23 34.52 -2.65 -55.10
C PRO A 23 34.80 -1.24 -54.55
N SER A 24 34.49 -1.02 -53.27
CA SER A 24 34.81 0.22 -52.56
C SER A 24 36.31 0.48 -52.45
N GLY A 25 37.15 -0.56 -52.56
CA GLY A 25 38.58 -0.46 -52.23
C GLY A 25 38.83 -0.39 -50.72
N VAL A 26 37.85 -0.77 -49.89
CA VAL A 26 37.94 -0.77 -48.42
C VAL A 26 37.48 -2.13 -47.90
N LEU A 27 38.29 -2.75 -47.04
CA LEU A 27 37.92 -3.99 -46.37
C LEU A 27 36.96 -3.69 -45.20
N PRO A 28 36.00 -4.57 -44.89
CA PRO A 28 35.23 -4.43 -43.67
C PRO A 28 36.13 -4.61 -42.43
N ASP A 29 35.78 -3.92 -41.34
CA ASP A 29 36.37 -4.17 -40.03
C ASP A 29 35.64 -5.34 -39.37
N MET A 30 36.36 -6.45 -39.18
CA MET A 30 35.77 -7.69 -38.65
C MET A 30 36.03 -7.89 -37.15
N ARG A 31 36.64 -6.91 -36.47
CA ARG A 31 36.85 -6.97 -35.02
C ARG A 31 35.50 -6.97 -34.29
N GLY A 32 35.29 -7.98 -33.44
CA GLY A 32 34.03 -8.17 -32.70
C GLY A 32 32.83 -8.60 -33.56
N GLN A 33 33.03 -8.86 -34.86
CA GLN A 33 31.92 -9.19 -35.77
C GLN A 33 31.72 -10.70 -35.92
N THR A 34 30.47 -11.13 -36.05
CA THR A 34 30.10 -12.48 -36.47
C THR A 34 29.52 -12.45 -37.89
N ILE A 35 29.93 -13.39 -38.74
CA ILE A 35 29.41 -13.48 -40.11
C ILE A 35 27.99 -14.04 -40.07
N LYS A 36 27.03 -13.25 -40.57
CA LYS A 36 25.66 -13.66 -40.87
C LYS A 36 25.45 -13.56 -42.38
N PHE A 37 25.01 -14.65 -43.00
CA PHE A 37 24.76 -14.68 -44.44
C PHE A 37 23.62 -13.74 -44.82
N LEU A 38 23.76 -13.11 -46.00
CA LEU A 38 22.81 -12.13 -46.53
C LEU A 38 21.40 -12.77 -46.64
N PRO A 39 20.38 -12.24 -45.94
CA PRO A 39 19.02 -12.74 -46.08
C PRO A 39 18.44 -12.41 -47.46
N THR A 40 17.37 -13.10 -47.84
CA THR A 40 16.64 -12.88 -49.11
C THR A 40 16.17 -11.44 -49.29
N SER A 41 15.87 -10.73 -48.20
CA SER A 41 15.44 -9.33 -48.22
C SER A 41 15.78 -8.62 -46.90
N GLY A 42 15.64 -7.30 -46.90
CA GLY A 42 15.74 -6.47 -45.69
C GLY A 42 17.17 -6.10 -45.26
N ARG A 43 18.21 -6.52 -46.01
CA ARG A 43 19.61 -6.12 -45.78
C ARG A 43 20.39 -5.98 -47.07
N ALA A 44 21.40 -5.12 -47.06
CA ALA A 44 22.40 -5.02 -48.11
C ALA A 44 23.66 -5.83 -47.75
N LEU A 45 24.44 -6.23 -48.75
CA LEU A 45 25.74 -6.89 -48.53
C LEU A 45 26.69 -5.97 -47.73
N LEU A 46 27.43 -6.54 -46.78
CA LEU A 46 28.33 -5.82 -45.86
C LEU A 46 27.65 -4.78 -44.93
N SER A 47 26.32 -4.76 -44.85
CA SER A 47 25.62 -3.93 -43.85
C SER A 47 25.92 -4.38 -42.42
N TYR A 48 25.99 -3.45 -41.47
CA TYR A 48 26.09 -3.74 -40.03
C TYR A 48 24.72 -4.05 -39.43
N GLU A 49 24.68 -4.95 -38.46
CA GLU A 49 23.51 -5.26 -37.62
C GLU A 49 24.01 -5.36 -36.18
N ALA A 50 23.46 -4.54 -35.28
CA ALA A 50 23.78 -4.61 -33.85
C ALA A 50 23.17 -5.87 -33.23
N ASP A 51 23.74 -6.31 -32.12
CA ASP A 51 23.18 -7.38 -31.30
C ASP A 51 21.87 -6.93 -30.64
N GLY A 52 21.01 -7.90 -30.29
CA GLY A 52 19.71 -7.60 -29.71
C GLY A 52 19.04 -8.83 -29.11
N VAL A 53 18.35 -8.61 -28.00
CA VAL A 53 17.54 -9.64 -27.35
C VAL A 53 16.19 -9.73 -28.06
N LYS A 54 15.75 -10.95 -28.37
CA LYS A 54 14.42 -11.18 -28.96
C LYS A 54 13.34 -10.68 -28.00
N THR A 55 12.30 -10.05 -28.55
CA THR A 55 11.12 -9.63 -27.79
C THR A 55 10.56 -10.81 -26.97
N HIS A 56 10.39 -10.60 -25.67
CA HIS A 56 9.85 -11.59 -24.74
C HIS A 56 9.17 -10.89 -23.57
N ALA A 57 8.45 -11.67 -22.76
CA ALA A 57 7.79 -11.20 -21.55
C ALA A 57 8.08 -12.18 -20.39
N HIS A 58 7.92 -11.69 -19.16
CA HIS A 58 7.98 -12.48 -17.94
C HIS A 58 6.63 -12.46 -17.25
N THR A 59 6.32 -13.51 -16.52
CA THR A 59 5.24 -13.48 -15.52
C THR A 59 5.84 -13.04 -14.18
N GLY A 60 5.05 -12.36 -13.37
CA GLY A 60 5.45 -11.93 -12.03
C GLY A 60 4.27 -12.06 -11.08
N SER A 61 4.56 -12.33 -9.81
CA SER A 61 3.58 -12.36 -8.73
C SER A 61 4.07 -11.53 -7.56
N VAL A 62 3.12 -10.97 -6.81
CA VAL A 62 3.38 -10.28 -5.54
C VAL A 62 2.88 -11.17 -4.43
N ALA A 63 3.70 -11.39 -3.40
CA ALA A 63 3.32 -12.19 -2.26
C ALA A 63 2.21 -11.51 -1.44
N SER A 64 1.32 -12.32 -0.85
CA SER A 64 0.35 -11.81 0.12
C SER A 64 1.07 -11.18 1.31
N THR A 65 0.56 -10.04 1.80
CA THR A 65 1.09 -9.35 2.98
C THR A 65 -0.04 -9.19 4.00
N ASP A 66 0.12 -9.79 5.17
CA ASP A 66 -0.77 -9.59 6.31
C ASP A 66 -0.34 -8.32 7.07
N LEU A 67 -1.27 -7.36 7.22
CA LEU A 67 -1.02 -6.10 7.94
C LEU A 67 -1.29 -6.22 9.45
N GLY A 68 -1.80 -7.36 9.90
CA GLY A 68 -2.09 -7.63 11.31
C GLY A 68 -3.34 -6.91 11.83
N THR A 69 -3.41 -6.78 13.15
CA THR A 69 -4.50 -6.11 13.89
C THR A 69 -3.97 -4.83 14.51
N VAL A 70 -4.72 -3.74 14.36
CA VAL A 70 -4.37 -2.42 14.93
C VAL A 70 -5.43 -2.03 15.94
N ALA A 71 -5.00 -1.60 17.13
CA ALA A 71 -5.90 -1.07 18.15
C ALA A 71 -6.40 0.33 17.74
N ALA A 72 -7.68 0.61 18.00
CA ALA A 72 -8.20 1.97 17.93
C ALA A 72 -7.59 2.83 19.04
N SER A 73 -7.69 4.15 18.89
CA SER A 73 -7.38 5.08 19.98
C SER A 73 -8.35 4.91 21.15
N ASP A 74 -7.88 5.12 22.37
CA ASP A 74 -8.72 5.11 23.56
C ASP A 74 -9.72 6.28 23.55
N PHE A 75 -10.94 6.01 24.01
CA PHE A 75 -11.98 7.02 24.21
C PHE A 75 -12.64 6.79 25.58
N ASP A 76 -12.64 7.83 26.42
CA ASP A 76 -13.24 7.80 27.76
C ASP A 76 -14.48 8.72 27.82
N HIS A 77 -15.63 8.14 28.16
CA HIS A 77 -16.87 8.90 28.37
C HIS A 77 -16.85 9.69 29.68
N GLY A 78 -15.95 9.37 30.61
CA GLY A 78 -15.90 9.89 31.96
C GLY A 78 -17.15 9.56 32.77
N THR A 79 -17.41 10.36 33.81
CA THR A 79 -18.60 10.22 34.67
C THR A 79 -19.77 11.03 34.11
N LYS A 80 -20.94 10.39 33.94
CA LYS A 80 -22.18 11.06 33.50
C LYS A 80 -23.21 11.08 34.64
N PRO A 81 -23.61 12.26 35.17
CA PRO A 81 -24.64 12.33 36.20
C PRO A 81 -26.05 12.14 35.59
N THR A 82 -26.97 11.59 36.39
CA THR A 82 -28.41 11.59 36.08
C THR A 82 -29.04 12.93 36.48
N SER A 83 -30.31 13.18 36.13
CA SER A 83 -31.04 14.31 36.72
C SER A 83 -31.27 14.09 38.23
N SER A 84 -31.53 15.18 38.95
CA SER A 84 -31.70 15.21 40.41
C SER A 84 -33.17 15.37 40.82
N ASP A 85 -34.09 14.91 39.97
CA ASP A 85 -35.52 15.09 40.17
C ASP A 85 -36.06 14.06 41.19
N ASN A 86 -37.29 14.27 41.68
CA ASN A 86 -38.06 13.36 42.55
C ASN A 86 -37.81 13.36 44.09
N GLU A 87 -37.09 14.32 44.68
CA GLU A 87 -37.20 14.51 46.15
C GLU A 87 -38.64 14.92 46.50
N HIS A 88 -39.27 14.17 47.40
CA HIS A 88 -40.64 14.43 47.85
C HIS A 88 -40.83 13.96 49.30
N ASP A 89 -41.87 14.48 49.96
CA ASP A 89 -42.28 14.09 51.30
C ASP A 89 -43.76 13.61 51.32
N HIS A 90 -44.15 12.96 52.41
CA HIS A 90 -45.53 12.51 52.63
C HIS A 90 -46.10 13.15 53.91
N ASP A 91 -47.38 13.53 53.85
CA ASP A 91 -48.14 14.01 55.01
C ASP A 91 -48.36 12.88 56.02
N GLY A 92 -47.69 12.96 57.16
CA GLY A 92 -47.88 12.06 58.29
C GLY A 92 -48.96 12.54 59.26
N GLY A 93 -49.13 11.80 60.35
CA GLY A 93 -50.12 12.09 61.39
C GLY A 93 -49.55 12.83 62.61
N LEU A 94 -50.32 12.81 63.70
CA LEU A 94 -49.89 13.27 65.01
C LEU A 94 -48.63 12.51 65.45
N LEU A 95 -47.61 13.22 65.94
CA LEU A 95 -46.31 12.67 66.41
C LEU A 95 -45.39 12.10 65.34
N ALA A 96 -45.62 12.37 64.05
CA ALA A 96 -44.64 12.01 63.02
C ALA A 96 -43.33 12.81 63.20
N PRO A 97 -42.17 12.22 62.85
CA PRO A 97 -40.87 12.80 63.21
C PRO A 97 -40.36 13.89 62.26
N GLY A 98 -41.02 14.12 61.12
CA GLY A 98 -40.63 15.13 60.13
C GLY A 98 -41.13 16.53 60.47
N ASP A 99 -40.99 17.44 59.50
CA ASP A 99 -41.40 18.84 59.63
C ASP A 99 -42.92 19.00 59.72
N VAL A 100 -43.40 20.09 60.34
CA VAL A 100 -44.84 20.36 60.49
C VAL A 100 -45.45 20.76 59.14
N TRP A 101 -46.56 20.15 58.75
CA TRP A 101 -47.32 20.52 57.55
C TRP A 101 -48.73 21.05 57.85
N ASP A 102 -49.30 20.67 58.99
CA ASP A 102 -50.51 21.25 59.54
C ASP A 102 -50.28 21.60 61.02
N PRO A 103 -50.11 22.90 61.34
CA PRO A 103 -49.80 23.32 62.70
C PRO A 103 -51.01 23.33 63.63
N ASP A 104 -52.24 23.23 63.11
CA ASP A 104 -53.47 23.51 63.86
C ASP A 104 -54.57 22.47 63.61
N TYR A 105 -54.21 21.19 63.72
CA TYR A 105 -55.15 20.10 63.57
C TYR A 105 -56.02 19.94 64.82
N VAL A 106 -57.30 20.25 64.70
CA VAL A 106 -58.30 20.14 65.76
C VAL A 106 -58.75 18.68 65.92
N VAL A 107 -58.67 18.14 67.14
CA VAL A 107 -59.12 16.78 67.48
C VAL A 107 -60.05 16.78 68.69
N GLY A 108 -60.91 15.75 68.78
CA GLY A 108 -61.93 15.64 69.83
C GLY A 108 -63.29 16.20 69.41
N SER A 109 -64.37 15.77 70.07
CA SER A 109 -65.75 16.17 69.74
C SER A 109 -66.14 17.56 70.27
N ASP A 110 -65.31 18.14 71.14
CA ASP A 110 -65.48 19.46 71.73
C ASP A 110 -64.62 20.56 71.05
N ASN A 111 -63.81 20.19 70.04
CA ASN A 111 -63.02 21.09 69.19
C ASN A 111 -62.01 22.00 69.93
N ASP A 112 -61.62 21.68 71.17
CA ASP A 112 -60.69 22.51 71.96
C ASP A 112 -59.22 22.02 71.88
N SER A 113 -58.99 20.78 71.42
CA SER A 113 -57.64 20.21 71.36
C SER A 113 -56.97 20.46 70.01
N HIS A 114 -56.03 21.40 69.99
CA HIS A 114 -55.22 21.74 68.82
C HIS A 114 -53.87 21.03 68.87
N ARG A 115 -53.48 20.38 67.76
CA ARG A 115 -52.24 19.59 67.66
C ARG A 115 -51.56 19.78 66.31
N THR A 116 -50.24 19.54 66.25
CA THR A 116 -49.50 19.56 64.98
C THR A 116 -49.53 18.19 64.29
N ARG A 117 -49.68 18.19 62.97
CA ARG A 117 -49.37 17.05 62.10
C ARG A 117 -48.08 17.31 61.34
N ASN A 118 -47.25 16.29 61.31
CA ASN A 118 -45.90 16.37 60.80
C ASN A 118 -45.73 15.42 59.62
N LYS A 119 -44.76 15.70 58.76
CA LYS A 119 -44.36 14.85 57.64
C LYS A 119 -43.74 13.56 58.19
N THR A 120 -43.67 12.52 57.36
CA THR A 120 -42.96 11.30 57.71
C THR A 120 -41.44 11.54 57.81
N SER A 121 -40.69 10.62 58.41
CA SER A 121 -39.22 10.61 58.31
C SER A 121 -38.77 10.44 56.86
N LYS A 122 -37.56 10.93 56.54
CA LYS A 122 -36.91 10.67 55.25
C LYS A 122 -36.44 9.22 55.16
N ALA A 123 -36.64 8.60 53.99
CA ALA A 123 -36.02 7.31 53.68
C ALA A 123 -34.50 7.47 53.50
N ALA A 124 -33.77 6.37 53.63
CA ALA A 124 -32.34 6.36 53.35
C ALA A 124 -32.07 6.65 51.86
N ALA A 125 -30.95 7.33 51.58
CA ALA A 125 -30.50 7.53 50.21
C ALA A 125 -30.27 6.18 49.52
N HIS A 126 -30.70 6.05 48.27
CA HIS A 126 -30.50 4.85 47.45
C HIS A 126 -29.81 5.21 46.14
N SER A 127 -29.23 4.19 45.50
CA SER A 127 -28.61 4.32 44.18
C SER A 127 -29.25 3.37 43.19
N HIS A 128 -29.15 3.73 41.91
CA HIS A 128 -29.54 2.89 40.78
C HIS A 128 -28.31 2.47 40.00
N THR A 129 -28.37 1.31 39.37
CA THR A 129 -27.40 0.87 38.38
C THR A 129 -28.03 0.97 36.99
N VAL A 130 -27.25 1.40 36.01
CA VAL A 130 -27.67 1.43 34.60
C VAL A 130 -26.68 0.60 33.81
N ASP A 131 -27.16 -0.44 33.16
CA ASP A 131 -26.36 -1.21 32.20
C ASP A 131 -26.35 -0.47 30.85
N ILE A 132 -25.16 -0.25 30.29
CA ILE A 132 -24.97 0.44 29.00
C ILE A 132 -24.82 -0.59 27.85
N GLY A 133 -24.28 -1.78 28.14
CA GLY A 133 -24.03 -2.82 27.15
C GLY A 133 -22.77 -2.64 26.29
N ILE A 134 -22.61 -3.55 25.33
CA ILE A 134 -21.46 -3.61 24.41
C ILE A 134 -21.78 -2.93 23.07
N HIS A 135 -20.76 -2.39 22.41
CA HIS A 135 -20.88 -1.91 21.03
C HIS A 135 -19.60 -2.19 20.24
N GLY A 136 -19.68 -2.09 18.91
CA GLY A 136 -18.56 -2.31 18.02
C GLY A 136 -18.61 -1.36 16.83
N HIS A 137 -17.44 -1.15 16.21
CA HIS A 137 -17.29 -0.30 15.03
C HIS A 137 -16.60 -1.08 13.92
N THR A 138 -16.87 -0.69 12.68
CA THR A 138 -16.15 -1.18 11.51
C THR A 138 -15.51 0.00 10.80
N VAL A 139 -14.29 -0.19 10.28
CA VAL A 139 -13.58 0.84 9.51
C VAL A 139 -13.32 0.32 8.10
N TYR A 140 -13.76 1.08 7.10
CA TYR A 140 -13.47 0.78 5.71
C TYR A 140 -12.13 1.40 5.30
N ILE A 141 -11.18 0.57 4.86
CA ILE A 141 -9.81 1.02 4.51
C ILE A 141 -9.73 1.55 3.07
N GLY A 142 -10.45 0.93 2.14
CA GLY A 142 -10.44 1.31 0.72
C GLY A 142 -9.36 0.61 -0.14
N PRO A 143 -9.45 0.78 -1.47
CA PRO A 143 -8.48 0.23 -2.41
C PRO A 143 -7.15 0.99 -2.37
N HIS A 144 -6.05 0.28 -2.68
CA HIS A 144 -4.72 0.88 -2.83
C HIS A 144 -3.95 0.17 -3.96
N ALA A 145 -2.82 0.74 -4.38
CA ALA A 145 -1.98 0.21 -5.46
C ALA A 145 -0.49 0.40 -5.14
N HIS A 146 0.36 -0.30 -5.89
CA HIS A 146 1.82 -0.25 -5.77
C HIS A 146 2.46 0.03 -7.12
N ALA A 147 3.63 0.68 -7.10
CA ALA A 147 4.51 0.75 -8.26
C ALA A 147 5.47 -0.44 -8.26
N VAL A 148 5.75 -1.00 -9.44
CA VAL A 148 6.72 -2.08 -9.62
C VAL A 148 7.82 -1.60 -10.56
N THR A 149 9.06 -1.71 -10.11
CA THR A 149 10.25 -1.40 -10.92
C THR A 149 10.98 -2.69 -11.25
N ILE A 150 11.25 -2.90 -12.54
CA ILE A 150 12.08 -4.00 -13.02
C ILE A 150 13.44 -3.45 -13.38
N ASN A 151 14.46 -3.84 -12.62
CA ASN A 151 15.83 -3.41 -12.87
C ASN A 151 16.41 -4.11 -14.11
N SER A 152 17.31 -3.41 -14.80
CA SER A 152 18.01 -3.97 -15.96
C SER A 152 18.85 -5.18 -15.55
N THR A 153 18.82 -6.24 -16.38
CA THR A 153 19.62 -7.45 -16.19
C THR A 153 20.28 -7.83 -17.51
N GLY A 154 21.59 -8.06 -17.51
CA GLY A 154 22.32 -8.48 -18.69
C GLY A 154 23.79 -8.05 -18.69
N ASN A 155 24.47 -8.38 -19.77
CA ASN A 155 25.83 -7.94 -20.06
C ASN A 155 25.80 -6.75 -21.05
N THR A 156 26.95 -6.17 -21.34
CA THR A 156 27.09 -5.11 -22.35
C THR A 156 26.72 -5.57 -23.77
N GLU A 157 26.91 -6.86 -24.08
CA GLU A 157 26.62 -7.45 -25.40
C GLU A 157 25.78 -8.73 -25.24
N ASN A 158 24.87 -8.95 -26.19
CA ASN A 158 24.14 -10.19 -26.35
C ASN A 158 24.97 -11.19 -27.16
N THR A 159 25.51 -12.19 -26.47
CA THR A 159 26.47 -13.15 -27.05
C THR A 159 25.91 -14.57 -27.11
N VAL A 160 26.41 -15.32 -28.09
CA VAL A 160 26.37 -16.79 -28.07
C VAL A 160 27.76 -17.31 -27.71
N LYS A 161 27.87 -18.58 -27.30
CA LYS A 161 29.18 -19.20 -27.08
C LYS A 161 30.04 -19.04 -28.35
N ASN A 162 31.21 -18.43 -28.20
CA ASN A 162 32.10 -18.11 -29.31
C ASN A 162 33.57 -18.27 -28.90
N ILE A 163 34.46 -18.30 -29.90
CA ILE A 163 35.91 -18.31 -29.74
C ILE A 163 36.46 -17.24 -30.67
N ALA A 164 37.40 -16.43 -30.18
CA ALA A 164 38.01 -15.37 -30.96
C ALA A 164 39.01 -15.92 -31.99
N PHE A 165 38.85 -15.53 -33.25
CA PHE A 165 39.81 -15.75 -34.32
C PHE A 165 40.12 -14.45 -35.05
N ASN A 166 41.33 -14.32 -35.57
CA ASN A 166 41.70 -13.22 -36.44
C ASN A 166 41.05 -13.39 -37.82
N ALA A 167 40.25 -12.42 -38.24
CA ALA A 167 39.71 -12.38 -39.59
C ALA A 167 40.78 -11.89 -40.56
N ILE A 168 41.09 -12.72 -41.57
CA ILE A 168 42.07 -12.41 -42.61
C ILE A 168 41.46 -12.57 -44.01
N VAL A 169 42.00 -11.83 -44.97
CA VAL A 169 41.64 -11.93 -46.39
C VAL A 169 42.89 -12.16 -47.25
N ARG A 170 42.74 -12.98 -48.30
CA ARG A 170 43.81 -13.21 -49.30
C ARG A 170 43.85 -12.05 -50.30
N LEU A 171 45.05 -11.55 -50.58
CA LEU A 171 45.22 -10.34 -51.40
C LEU A 171 45.15 -10.58 -52.93
N ALA A 172 45.63 -11.74 -53.43
CA ALA A 172 45.67 -12.09 -54.86
C ALA A 172 45.62 -13.61 -55.06
#